data_AF-J3F2I8-F1
#
_entry.id   AF-J3F2I8-F1
#
_cell.length_a   1.000
_cell.length_b   1.000
_cell.length_c   1.000
_cell.angle_alpha   90.00
_cell.angle_beta   90.00
_cell.angle_gamma   90.00
#
_symmetry.space_group_name_H-M   'P 1'
#
loop_
_entity.id
_entity.type
_entity.pdbx_description
1 polymer ?
#
loop_
_entity_poly.entity_id
_entity_poly.type
_entity_poly.pdbx_seq_one_letter_code
_entity_poly.pdbx_strand_id
1 'polypeptide(L)' 'MTDGVDGLLADDDAGLARELAALLGDDELLERIKAHNYEIAPLPEWGSVVQMNVEAYRRAIGLKGAR' A
#
# COMPACT_ATOMS: atom_id res chain seq x y z
N MET A 1 -3.55 -1.49 -1.49
CA MET A 1 -3.47 -0.59 -2.65
C MET A 1 -4.49 -1.06 -3.64
N THR A 2 -5.40 -0.16 -3.99
CA THR A 2 -6.53 -0.32 -4.90
C THR A 2 -6.45 0.82 -5.91
N ASP A 3 -6.29 0.47 -7.18
CA ASP A 3 -6.15 1.42 -8.28
C ASP A 3 -7.35 2.39 -8.36
N GLY A 4 -7.05 3.67 -8.56
CA GLY A 4 -8.01 4.78 -8.61
C GLY A 4 -8.65 5.18 -7.27
N VAL A 5 -8.30 4.51 -6.17
CA VAL A 5 -8.91 4.72 -4.84
C VAL A 5 -7.88 5.25 -3.82
N ASP A 6 -6.83 4.48 -3.55
CA ASP A 6 -5.75 4.88 -2.62
C ASP A 6 -4.45 5.28 -3.35
N GLY A 7 -4.44 5.15 -4.69
CA GLY A 7 -3.37 5.53 -5.60
C GLY A 7 -3.69 5.13 -7.05
N LEU A 8 -2.75 5.34 -7.97
CA LEU A 8 -2.82 4.85 -9.36
C LEU A 8 -1.75 3.78 -9.58
N LEU A 9 -2.13 2.68 -10.24
CA LEU A 9 -1.23 1.59 -10.60
C LEU A 9 -0.79 1.70 -12.07
N ALA A 10 0.49 1.42 -12.31
CA ALA A 10 1.05 1.34 -13.64
C ALA A 10 1.96 0.12 -13.77
N ASP A 11 1.96 -0.50 -14.95
CA ASP A 11 2.76 -1.70 -15.23
C ASP A 11 4.25 -1.39 -15.45
N ASP A 12 4.58 -0.14 -15.78
CA ASP A 12 5.93 0.33 -16.05
C ASP A 12 6.12 1.83 -15.75
N ASP A 13 7.37 2.29 -15.80
CA ASP A 13 7.74 3.69 -15.52
C ASP A 13 7.09 4.68 -16.50
N ALA A 14 6.85 4.26 -17.74
CA ALA A 14 6.19 5.08 -18.74
C ALA A 14 4.70 5.26 -18.40
N GLY A 15 4.05 4.21 -17.91
CA GLY A 15 2.72 4.22 -17.34
C GLY A 15 2.66 5.11 -16.12
N LEU A 16 3.63 4.99 -15.20
CA LEU A 16 3.70 5.84 -14.02
C LEU A 16 3.74 7.33 -14.39
N ALA A 17 4.56 7.70 -15.37
CA ALA A 17 4.64 9.10 -15.82
C ALA A 17 3.32 9.60 -16.42
N ARG A 18 2.60 8.75 -17.18
CA ARG A 18 1.29 9.10 -17.75
C ARG A 18 0.23 9.26 -16.65
N GLU A 19 0.14 8.30 -15.74
CA GLU A 19 -0.82 8.33 -14.64
C GLU A 19 -0.56 9.52 -13.71
N LEU A 20 0.71 9.84 -13.43
CA LEU A 20 1.06 11.04 -12.66
C LEU A 20 0.65 12.33 -13.39
N ALA A 21 0.90 12.42 -14.69
CA ALA A 21 0.49 13.59 -15.47
C ALA A 21 -1.03 13.75 -15.52
N ALA A 22 -1.78 12.64 -15.64
CA ALA A 22 -3.23 12.65 -15.59
C ALA A 22 -3.75 13.09 -14.22
N LEU A 23 -3.19 12.54 -13.13
CA LEU A 23 -3.55 12.89 -11.76
C LEU A 23 -3.29 14.36 -11.45
N LEU A 24 -2.16 14.92 -11.89
CA LEU A 24 -1.83 16.33 -11.72
C LEU A 24 -2.72 17.27 -12.55
N GLY A 25 -3.43 16.74 -13.55
CA GLY A 25 -4.41 17.47 -14.36
C GLY A 25 -5.85 17.33 -13.88
N ASP A 26 -6.11 16.49 -12.89
CA ASP A 26 -7.45 16.18 -12.37
C ASP A 26 -7.52 16.42 -10.85
N ASP A 27 -7.79 17.67 -10.47
CA ASP A 27 -7.87 18.12 -9.08
C ASP A 27 -8.95 17.38 -8.28
N GLU A 28 -10.06 16.99 -8.93
CA GLU A 28 -11.15 16.27 -8.27
C GLU A 28 -10.71 14.86 -7.86
N LEU A 29 -10.05 14.16 -8.79
CA LEU A 29 -9.47 12.85 -8.51
C LEU A 29 -8.41 12.93 -7.39
N LEU A 30 -7.54 13.93 -7.44
CA LEU A 30 -6.49 14.14 -6.44
C LEU A 30 -7.09 14.34 -5.03
N GLU A 31 -8.07 15.23 -4.90
CA GLU A 31 -8.70 15.48 -3.59
C GLU A 31 -9.48 14.27 -3.08
N ARG A 32 -10.11 13.49 -3.96
CA ARG A 32 -10.78 12.25 -3.57
C ARG A 32 -9.81 11.20 -3.01
N ILE A 33 -8.67 10.99 -3.69
CA ILE A 33 -7.64 10.05 -3.22
C ILE A 33 -7.05 10.52 -1.88
N LYS A 34 -6.79 11.82 -1.73
CA LYS A 34 -6.32 12.39 -0.46
C LYS A 34 -7.31 12.16 0.68
N ALA A 35 -8.59 12.49 0.47
CA ALA A 35 -9.62 12.29 1.48
C ALA A 35 -9.69 10.82 1.92
N HIS A 36 -9.71 9.89 0.96
CA HIS A 36 -9.68 8.46 1.26
C HIS A 36 -8.45 8.05 2.09
N ASN A 37 -7.26 8.48 1.68
CA ASN A 37 -6.01 8.13 2.36
C ASN A 37 -5.90 8.72 3.78
N TYR A 38 -6.59 9.82 4.07
CA TYR A 38 -6.66 10.38 5.43
C TYR A 38 -7.71 9.71 6.30
N GLU A 39 -8.84 9.31 5.73
CA GLU A 39 -9.94 8.68 6.46
C GLU A 39 -9.70 7.19 6.73
N ILE A 40 -9.06 6.49 5.79
CA ILE A 40 -8.87 5.05 5.84
C ILE A 40 -7.41 4.74 6.16
N ALA A 41 -7.18 4.27 7.39
CA ALA A 41 -5.87 3.78 7.78
C ALA A 41 -5.43 2.64 6.85
N PRO A 42 -4.18 2.63 6.37
CA PRO A 42 -3.69 1.56 5.50
C PRO A 42 -3.70 0.22 6.23
N LEU A 43 -4.08 -0.84 5.50
CA LEU A 43 -4.30 -2.19 6.04
C LEU A 43 -3.15 -2.75 6.90
N PRO A 44 -1.86 -2.47 6.63
CA PRO A 44 -0.82 -2.61 7.62
C PRO A 44 -0.61 -1.25 8.33
N GLU A 45 -1.10 -1.13 9.56
CA GLU A 45 -0.62 -0.07 10.43
C GLU A 45 0.87 -0.30 10.67
N TRP A 46 1.72 0.69 10.36
CA TRP A 46 3.17 0.60 10.56
C TRP A 46 3.56 0.18 11.98
N GLY A 47 2.74 0.51 13.00
CA GLY A 47 2.92 0.06 14.38
C GLY A 47 2.80 -1.45 14.58
N SER A 48 2.04 -2.14 13.73
CA SER A 48 1.79 -3.59 13.78
C SER A 48 2.82 -4.41 12.99
N VAL A 49 3.49 -3.82 12.00
CA VAL A 49 4.42 -4.50 11.08
C VAL A 49 5.54 -5.21 11.83
N VAL A 50 6.06 -4.62 12.91
CA VAL A 50 7.10 -5.23 13.74
C VAL A 50 6.60 -6.52 14.38
N GLN A 51 5.41 -6.50 14.98
CA GLN A 51 4.85 -7.70 15.62
C GLN A 51 4.52 -8.78 14.59
N MET A 52 3.97 -8.41 13.43
CA MET A 52 3.71 -9.35 12.33
C MET A 52 4.99 -10.10 11.89
N ASN A 53 6.11 -9.38 11.78
CA ASN A 53 7.39 -9.98 11.41
C ASN A 53 7.96 -10.86 12.53
N VAL A 54 7.89 -10.41 13.79
CA VAL A 54 8.32 -11.21 14.94
C VAL A 54 7.54 -12.53 15.01
N GLU A 55 6.23 -12.49 14.80
CA GLU A 55 5.38 -13.68 14.75
C GLU A 55 5.72 -14.60 13.57
N ALA A 56 6.06 -14.05 12.41
CA ALA A 56 6.54 -14.83 11.27
C ALA A 56 7.84 -15.58 11.61
N TYR A 57 8.82 -14.94 12.25
CA TYR A 57 10.06 -15.59 12.68
C TYR A 57 9.82 -16.65 13.76
N ARG A 58 8.98 -16.37 14.76
CA ARG A 58 8.59 -17.36 15.78
C ARG A 58 7.97 -18.61 15.14
N ARG A 59 7.07 -18.43 14.17
CA ARG A 59 6.48 -19.54 13.39
C ARG A 59 7.54 -20.33 12.63
N ALA A 60 8.47 -19.66 11.94
CA ALA A 60 9.55 -20.33 11.22
C ALA A 60 10.46 -21.16 12.14
N ILE A 61 10.80 -20.65 13.33
CA ILE A 61 11.57 -21.37 14.34
C ILE A 61 10.83 -22.62 14.80
N GLY A 62 9.53 -22.51 15.11
CA GLY A 62 8.70 -23.65 15.52
C GLY A 62 8.65 -24.75 14.45
N LEU A 63 8.50 -24.38 13.18
CA LEU A 63 8.51 -25.33 12.05
C LEU A 63 9.86 -26.02 11.87
N LYS A 64 10.97 -25.32 12.10
CA LYS A 64 12.32 -25.91 12.04
C LYS A 64 12.57 -26.88 13.19
N GLY A 65 12.06 -26.61 14.39
CA GLY A 65 12.23 -27.46 15.57
C GLY A 65 11.30 -28.68 15.61
N ALA A 66 10.25 -28.71 14.80
CA ALA A 66 9.32 -29.84 14.65
C ALA A 66 9.76 -30.88 13.59
N ARG A 67 10.93 -30.68 12.98
CA ARG A 67 11.53 -31.56 11.97
C ARG A 67 12.71 -32.32 12.57
#